data_AF-A0A951YL49-F1
#
_entry.id   AF-A0A951YL49-F1
#
_cell.length_a   1.000
_cell.length_b   1.000
_cell.length_c   1.000
_cell.angle_alpha   90.00
_cell.angle_beta   90.00
_cell.angle_gamma   90.00
#
_symmetry.space_group_name_H-M   'P 1'
#
loop_
_entity.id
_entity.type
_entity.pdbx_description
1 polymer ?
#
loop_
_entity_poly.entity_id
_entity_poly.type
_entity_poly.pdbx_seq_one_letter_code
_entity_poly.pdbx_strand_id
1 'polypeptide(L)'
;MTSNAPTALPMPSLTVVPAKPGLPAGGGELDLLVTVSVEHPALEVDRKPLSLALVIDRSGSMSGQPLAAAKAAAQVAVRMLVPGDWVSVVTFESRVEVVQPLVEVGADRGAILAAIDRIRPGGSTNLFGGWAEGLSQVMSCPTPDAVNRVVILSDGMANAGVTDRGRIARDVTEAVAHGVTTTAMGLGRDYDEHLLRAVADAGRGNYAFLADERAVSVAFEEEVAGLSSLRGRAVRLAVEPRAAARLTWADPAVAAALGLGADADGVALPDLVAGLPADYLLTLSAGAGAEGLGLTLGWEDVLTGRREEARFELDLPLLDDAAWRTAPEDARVVEARGLLAITALKRRVAVAAQAGDVEGGMALLRDLHALIAHLPVGETRRREEDEATALLNYLRASDTAMAQKMAWAQARRNVRSRSDEKRDLMMRLERERRFEKERLARAAGVATLVPTEVLFETTALGGTRVQVVKGDITDQAVDAVVNSTSRSLIGVGGVDGALARAGGPEHMAAMRQIGSLDYGAAAFTPAYGIPAKYVIHTAAQPWDGGKPAVGILKLCYHTVFALAEQLGVKSIAFPAIGTGNYGFPAWIAAEVAADAAVPWLTRGTFDLVRLVAFDDATGAAFVAAAEKR
;
A
#
# COMPACT_ATOMS: atom_id res chain seq x y z
N MET A 1 19.89 30.32 -16.88
CA MET A 1 19.81 30.78 -15.48
C MET A 1 18.41 31.33 -15.24
N THR A 2 17.48 30.44 -14.90
CA THR A 2 16.18 30.78 -14.36
C THR A 2 16.23 30.43 -12.88
N SER A 3 16.12 31.46 -12.06
CA SER A 3 16.00 31.35 -10.60
C SER A 3 14.66 30.68 -10.30
N ASN A 4 14.65 29.37 -10.09
CA ASN A 4 13.56 28.70 -9.39
C ASN A 4 13.72 29.07 -7.92
N ALA A 5 12.88 29.98 -7.43
CA ALA A 5 12.63 30.07 -6.00
C ALA A 5 12.23 28.68 -5.50
N PRO A 6 12.72 28.23 -4.34
CA PRO A 6 12.31 26.94 -3.79
C PRO A 6 10.80 27.01 -3.55
N THR A 7 10.03 26.19 -4.27
CA THR A 7 8.61 25.97 -4.01
C THR A 7 8.47 25.64 -2.53
N ALA A 8 7.74 26.46 -1.77
CA ALA A 8 7.57 26.25 -0.34
C ALA A 8 7.00 24.85 -0.11
N LEU A 9 7.73 24.00 0.62
CA LEU A 9 7.25 22.67 0.97
C LEU A 9 6.00 22.81 1.87
N PRO A 10 4.98 21.95 1.68
CA PRO A 10 3.78 22.00 2.49
C PRO A 10 4.15 21.75 3.95
N MET A 11 3.80 22.71 4.81
CA MET A 11 4.02 22.56 6.25
C MET A 11 2.99 21.59 6.84
N PRO A 12 3.36 20.85 7.90
CA PRO A 12 2.39 20.10 8.67
C PRO A 12 1.32 21.01 9.27
N SER A 13 0.08 20.53 9.26
CA SER A 13 -1.04 21.13 9.97
C SER A 13 -1.44 20.27 11.17
N LEU A 14 -1.99 20.94 12.18
CA LEU A 14 -2.37 20.35 13.44
C LEU A 14 -3.81 20.75 13.77
N THR A 15 -4.67 19.76 14.01
CA THR A 15 -6.03 19.96 14.52
C THR A 15 -6.11 19.38 15.92
N VAL A 16 -6.64 20.15 16.88
CA VAL A 16 -6.82 19.68 18.27
C VAL A 16 -8.28 19.68 18.63
N VAL A 17 -8.75 18.53 19.12
CA VAL A 17 -10.09 18.37 19.68
C VAL A 17 -9.95 18.02 21.15
N PRO A 18 -10.26 18.94 22.08
CA PRO A 18 -10.20 18.65 23.50
C PRO A 18 -11.40 17.83 23.96
N ALA A 19 -11.21 17.00 24.98
CA ALA A 19 -12.29 16.20 25.58
C ALA A 19 -13.42 17.09 26.10
N LYS A 20 -13.10 18.27 26.62
CA LYS A 20 -14.04 19.27 27.15
C LYS A 20 -13.67 20.64 26.58
N PRO A 21 -14.60 21.61 26.53
CA PRO A 21 -14.39 22.89 25.85
C PRO A 21 -13.38 23.85 26.50
N GLY A 22 -12.66 23.45 27.54
CA GLY A 22 -11.74 24.33 28.28
C GLY A 22 -10.83 23.55 29.23
N LEU A 23 -10.18 24.23 30.17
CA LEU A 23 -9.39 23.63 31.25
C LEU A 23 -9.98 23.97 32.62
N PRO A 24 -9.84 23.11 33.64
CA PRO A 24 -10.25 23.46 34.99
C PRO A 24 -9.36 24.58 35.55
N ALA A 25 -9.97 25.65 36.07
CA ALA A 25 -9.25 26.82 36.61
C ALA A 25 -8.29 26.45 37.76
N GLY A 26 -8.64 25.44 38.56
CA GLY A 26 -7.79 24.89 39.62
C GLY A 26 -6.60 24.04 39.14
N GLY A 27 -6.43 23.86 37.82
CA GLY A 27 -5.47 22.93 37.23
C GLY A 27 -6.03 21.51 37.19
N GLY A 28 -5.44 20.68 36.33
CA GLY A 28 -5.91 19.31 36.12
C GLY A 28 -5.47 18.73 34.78
N GLU A 29 -6.12 17.63 34.40
CA GLU A 29 -5.82 16.89 33.18
C GLU A 29 -6.99 16.97 32.19
N LEU A 30 -6.64 17.05 30.91
CA LEU A 30 -7.57 17.08 29.79
C LEU A 30 -7.01 16.25 28.64
N ASP A 31 -7.78 15.29 28.17
CA ASP A 31 -7.41 14.55 26.95
C ASP A 31 -7.62 15.44 25.71
N LEU A 32 -6.66 15.37 24.79
CA LEU A 32 -6.63 16.05 23.52
C LEU A 32 -6.50 14.99 22.41
N LEU A 33 -7.45 14.97 21.49
CA LEU A 33 -7.31 14.25 20.22
C LEU A 33 -6.60 15.20 19.24
N VAL A 34 -5.33 14.92 18.98
CA VAL A 34 -4.46 15.71 18.11
C VAL A 34 -4.31 15.00 16.77
N THR A 35 -4.82 15.61 15.70
CA THR A 35 -4.61 15.14 14.33
C THR A 35 -3.48 15.92 13.69
N VAL A 36 -2.47 15.21 13.20
CA VAL A 36 -1.35 15.77 12.44
C VAL A 36 -1.46 15.35 10.98
N SER A 37 -1.38 16.30 10.06
CA SER A 37 -1.45 16.05 8.61
C SER A 37 -0.40 16.82 7.84
N VAL A 38 0.09 16.23 6.74
CA VAL A 38 0.98 16.90 5.80
C VAL A 38 0.42 16.69 4.40
N GLU A 39 0.26 17.75 3.63
CA GLU A 39 -0.17 17.65 2.24
C GLU A 39 0.95 17.11 1.35
N HIS A 40 0.61 16.54 0.19
CA HIS A 40 1.63 16.24 -0.81
C HIS A 40 2.15 17.53 -1.45
N PRO A 41 3.49 17.72 -1.56
CA PRO A 41 4.03 18.81 -2.38
C PRO A 41 3.67 18.60 -3.84
N ALA A 42 3.77 19.68 -4.62
CA ALA A 42 3.68 19.62 -6.07
C ALA A 42 4.62 18.55 -6.65
N LEU A 43 4.17 17.89 -7.72
CA LEU A 43 4.80 16.73 -8.38
C LEU A 43 6.25 16.95 -8.84
N GLU A 44 6.72 18.19 -8.90
CA GLU A 44 8.06 18.58 -9.32
C GLU A 44 9.11 18.46 -8.19
N VAL A 45 8.69 18.40 -6.92
CA VAL A 45 9.58 18.37 -5.73
C VAL A 45 9.26 17.13 -4.89
N ASP A 46 9.50 15.97 -5.49
CA ASP A 46 8.56 14.88 -5.26
C ASP A 46 8.97 13.90 -4.13
N ARG A 47 10.23 13.50 -4.04
CA ARG A 47 10.77 12.74 -2.90
C ARG A 47 12.26 12.50 -3.11
N LYS A 48 12.98 12.24 -2.03
CA LYS A 48 14.32 11.65 -2.14
C LYS A 48 14.21 10.26 -2.80
N PRO A 49 15.19 9.86 -3.65
CA PRO A 49 15.24 8.53 -4.21
C PRO A 49 15.20 7.46 -3.13
N LEU A 50 14.57 6.32 -3.41
CA LEU A 50 14.58 5.18 -2.49
C LEU A 50 15.77 4.27 -2.79
N SER A 51 16.29 3.63 -1.75
CA SER A 51 17.30 2.57 -1.85
C SER A 51 16.84 1.41 -0.99
N LEU A 52 16.29 0.38 -1.65
CA LEU A 52 15.62 -0.75 -1.01
C LEU A 52 16.46 -2.03 -1.11
N ALA A 53 16.66 -2.72 0.01
CA ALA A 53 17.06 -4.12 0.00
C ALA A 53 15.87 -5.01 0.34
N LEU A 54 15.43 -5.82 -0.62
CA LEU A 54 14.39 -6.83 -0.43
C LEU A 54 15.06 -8.12 0.03
N VAL A 55 14.95 -8.42 1.32
CA VAL A 55 15.59 -9.57 1.97
C VAL A 55 14.55 -10.67 2.18
N ILE A 56 14.63 -11.72 1.37
CA ILE A 56 13.58 -12.75 1.27
C ILE A 56 14.11 -14.08 1.82
N ASP A 57 13.41 -14.61 2.82
CA ASP A 57 13.64 -15.97 3.30
C ASP A 57 13.28 -16.97 2.20
N ARG A 58 14.17 -17.92 1.94
CA ARG A 58 13.93 -19.03 1.01
C ARG A 58 14.11 -20.39 1.67
N SER A 59 14.00 -20.48 3.00
CA SER A 59 14.11 -21.73 3.74
C SER A 59 13.07 -22.77 3.33
N GLY A 60 13.24 -24.01 3.79
CA GLY A 60 12.37 -25.13 3.39
C GLY A 60 10.89 -24.92 3.73
N SER A 61 10.59 -24.18 4.81
CA SER A 61 9.21 -23.78 5.18
C SER A 61 8.55 -22.88 4.14
N MET A 62 9.34 -22.06 3.45
CA MET A 62 8.85 -21.16 2.41
C MET A 62 8.40 -21.90 1.15
N SER A 63 8.62 -23.21 1.03
CA SER A 63 8.31 -23.97 -0.19
C SER A 63 6.83 -23.91 -0.56
N GLY A 64 6.56 -23.80 -1.87
CA GLY A 64 5.19 -23.72 -2.41
C GLY A 64 4.64 -22.30 -2.35
N GLN A 65 3.46 -22.16 -1.75
CA GLN A 65 2.69 -20.90 -1.70
C GLN A 65 3.40 -19.74 -0.98
N PRO A 66 4.05 -19.93 0.18
CA PRO A 66 4.71 -18.82 0.89
C PRO A 66 5.78 -18.10 0.06
N LEU A 67 6.68 -18.85 -0.60
CA LEU A 67 7.68 -18.28 -1.50
C LEU A 67 7.06 -17.67 -2.75
N ALA A 68 5.99 -18.25 -3.29
CA ALA A 68 5.26 -17.66 -4.42
C ALA A 68 4.69 -16.27 -4.05
N ALA A 69 4.10 -16.15 -2.86
CA ALA A 69 3.59 -14.88 -2.35
C ALA A 69 4.71 -13.86 -2.07
N ALA A 70 5.82 -14.30 -1.46
CA ALA A 70 7.01 -13.48 -1.24
C ALA A 70 7.57 -12.90 -2.55
N LYS A 71 7.70 -13.73 -3.57
CA LYS A 71 8.13 -13.32 -4.91
C LYS A 71 7.16 -12.33 -5.53
N ALA A 72 5.86 -12.60 -5.47
CA ALA A 72 4.83 -11.70 -6.02
C ALA A 72 4.88 -10.32 -5.34
N ALA A 73 5.00 -10.27 -4.02
CA ALA A 73 5.11 -9.02 -3.27
C ALA A 73 6.40 -8.25 -3.58
N ALA A 74 7.53 -8.94 -3.67
CA ALA A 74 8.80 -8.32 -4.10
C ALA A 74 8.70 -7.74 -5.52
N GLN A 75 8.03 -8.45 -6.44
CA GLN A 75 7.77 -7.95 -7.79
C GLN A 75 6.85 -6.72 -7.78
N VAL A 76 5.84 -6.68 -6.92
CA VAL A 76 4.98 -5.50 -6.74
C VAL A 76 5.80 -4.31 -6.24
N ALA A 77 6.65 -4.51 -5.23
CA ALA A 77 7.53 -3.46 -4.72
C ALA A 77 8.44 -2.90 -5.82
N VAL A 78 9.12 -3.76 -6.60
CA VAL A 78 9.94 -3.34 -7.75
C VAL A 78 9.13 -2.59 -8.80
N ARG A 79 7.88 -2.98 -9.05
CA ARG A 79 7.00 -2.29 -9.99
C ARG A 79 6.56 -0.91 -9.48
N MET A 80 6.54 -0.67 -8.18
CA MET A 80 6.19 0.63 -7.59
C MET A 80 7.33 1.64 -7.60
N LEU A 81 8.58 1.16 -7.67
CA LEU A 81 9.76 2.02 -7.79
C LEU A 81 9.74 2.78 -9.11
N VAL A 82 10.33 3.97 -9.12
CA VAL A 82 10.40 4.86 -10.28
C VAL A 82 11.86 5.05 -10.74
N PRO A 83 12.12 5.53 -11.96
CA PRO A 83 13.48 5.91 -12.38
C PRO A 83 14.20 6.78 -11.35
N GLY A 84 15.43 6.43 -11.01
CA GLY A 84 16.22 7.05 -9.94
C GLY A 84 16.20 6.30 -8.60
N ASP A 85 15.23 5.42 -8.36
CA ASP A 85 15.23 4.54 -7.19
C ASP A 85 16.20 3.36 -7.37
N TRP A 86 16.62 2.74 -6.28
CA TRP A 86 17.58 1.64 -6.25
C TRP A 86 16.97 0.43 -5.54
N VAL A 87 17.25 -0.77 -6.06
CA VAL A 87 16.78 -2.02 -5.44
C VAL A 87 17.82 -3.13 -5.53
N SER A 88 17.98 -3.87 -4.44
CA SER A 88 18.67 -5.16 -4.40
C SER A 88 17.70 -6.25 -3.93
N VAL A 89 17.98 -7.48 -4.34
CA VAL A 89 17.24 -8.68 -3.90
C VAL A 89 18.24 -9.64 -3.29
N VAL A 90 18.10 -9.84 -1.98
CA VAL A 90 18.91 -10.75 -1.19
C VAL A 90 18.02 -11.89 -0.74
N THR A 91 18.49 -13.12 -0.90
CA THR A 91 17.82 -14.28 -0.33
C THR A 91 18.68 -14.92 0.74
N PHE A 92 18.04 -15.56 1.71
CA PHE A 92 18.78 -16.30 2.72
C PHE A 92 18.13 -17.65 3.02
N GLU A 93 19.00 -18.60 3.27
CA GLU A 93 18.71 -19.88 3.88
C GLU A 93 19.78 -20.16 4.95
N SER A 94 20.48 -21.31 4.94
CA SER A 94 21.75 -21.49 5.66
C SER A 94 22.87 -20.54 5.18
N ARG A 95 22.77 -20.06 3.94
CA ARG A 95 23.71 -19.14 3.27
C ARG A 95 22.94 -17.93 2.77
N VAL A 96 23.65 -16.82 2.60
CA VAL A 96 23.12 -15.59 2.04
C VAL A 96 23.53 -15.52 0.58
N GLU A 97 22.61 -15.12 -0.28
CA GLU A 97 22.81 -15.01 -1.72
C GLU A 97 22.22 -13.69 -2.22
N VAL A 98 23.03 -12.91 -2.92
CA VAL A 98 22.58 -11.69 -3.60
C VAL A 98 22.08 -12.10 -4.99
N VAL A 99 20.77 -12.25 -5.12
CA VAL A 99 20.09 -12.64 -6.36
C VAL A 99 20.15 -11.52 -7.38
N GLN A 100 20.02 -10.28 -6.89
CA GLN A 100 20.15 -9.07 -7.68
C GLN A 100 20.96 -8.05 -6.86
N PRO A 101 22.20 -7.73 -7.25
CA PRO A 101 22.96 -6.63 -6.64
C PRO A 101 22.21 -5.31 -6.79
N LEU A 102 22.46 -4.36 -5.89
CA LEU A 102 21.83 -3.04 -5.92
C LEU A 102 21.99 -2.39 -7.29
N VAL A 103 20.86 -2.04 -7.91
CA VAL A 103 20.78 -1.48 -9.25
C VAL A 103 19.70 -0.40 -9.29
N GLU A 104 19.90 0.63 -10.12
CA GLU A 104 18.92 1.67 -10.38
C GLU A 104 17.72 1.10 -11.16
N VAL A 105 16.51 1.41 -10.72
CA VAL A 105 15.27 0.93 -11.33
C VAL A 105 14.96 1.76 -12.57
N GLY A 106 15.45 1.33 -13.72
CA GLY A 106 15.16 1.91 -15.03
C GLY A 106 14.88 0.84 -16.08
N ALA A 107 15.74 0.76 -17.09
CA ALA A 107 15.69 -0.28 -18.12
C ALA A 107 15.81 -1.70 -17.56
N ASP A 108 16.49 -1.87 -16.42
CA ASP A 108 16.75 -3.17 -15.79
C ASP A 108 15.56 -3.78 -15.05
N ARG A 109 14.42 -3.08 -14.97
CA ARG A 109 13.22 -3.57 -14.27
C ARG A 109 12.81 -4.98 -14.68
N GLY A 110 12.85 -5.28 -15.98
CA GLY A 110 12.53 -6.62 -16.48
C GLY A 110 13.50 -7.70 -15.96
N ALA A 111 14.80 -7.39 -15.93
CA ALA A 111 15.83 -8.31 -15.44
C ALA A 111 15.69 -8.57 -13.93
N ILE A 112 15.38 -7.54 -13.14
CA ILE A 112 15.13 -7.66 -11.70
C ILE A 112 13.92 -8.57 -11.44
N LEU A 113 12.81 -8.36 -12.16
CA LEU A 113 11.61 -9.18 -12.02
C LEU A 113 11.88 -10.65 -12.39
N ALA A 114 12.68 -10.89 -13.43
CA ALA A 114 13.10 -12.23 -13.85
C ALA A 114 14.10 -12.88 -12.86
N ALA A 115 14.92 -12.08 -12.17
CA ALA A 115 15.79 -12.57 -11.09
C ALA A 115 14.96 -13.04 -9.89
N ILE A 116 13.96 -12.26 -9.48
CA ILE A 116 13.00 -12.66 -8.43
C ILE A 116 12.27 -13.94 -8.82
N ASP A 117 11.85 -14.07 -10.09
CA ASP A 117 11.12 -15.26 -10.51
C ASP A 117 11.95 -16.57 -10.45
N ARG A 118 13.27 -16.45 -10.51
CA ARG A 118 14.18 -17.60 -10.46
C ARG A 118 14.47 -18.09 -9.05
N ILE A 119 14.04 -17.39 -8.00
CA ILE A 119 14.25 -17.81 -6.60
C ILE A 119 13.59 -19.17 -6.35
N ARG A 120 14.36 -20.10 -5.77
CA ARG A 120 13.94 -21.46 -5.42
C ARG A 120 14.05 -21.69 -3.91
N PRO A 121 13.21 -22.55 -3.32
CA PRO A 121 13.33 -22.90 -1.91
C PRO A 121 14.65 -23.65 -1.64
N GLY A 122 15.20 -23.47 -0.45
CA GLY A 122 16.46 -24.01 0.05
C GLY A 122 16.32 -24.64 1.44
N GLY A 123 17.41 -24.63 2.21
CA GLY A 123 17.58 -25.30 3.51
C GLY A 123 17.14 -24.47 4.73
N SER A 124 18.06 -24.18 5.65
CA SER A 124 17.77 -23.56 6.98
C SER A 124 17.52 -22.05 6.92
N THR A 125 17.51 -21.33 8.05
CA THR A 125 17.15 -19.90 8.14
C THR A 125 18.24 -19.07 8.86
N ASN A 126 19.08 -18.34 8.12
CA ASN A 126 20.10 -17.39 8.60
C ASN A 126 19.63 -15.93 8.42
N LEU A 127 18.68 -15.52 9.25
CA LEU A 127 18.02 -14.22 9.16
C LEU A 127 18.99 -13.04 9.32
N PHE A 128 19.87 -13.09 10.32
CA PHE A 128 20.81 -12.00 10.57
C PHE A 128 21.79 -11.82 9.41
N GLY A 129 22.26 -12.91 8.80
CA GLY A 129 23.10 -12.83 7.61
C GLY A 129 22.37 -12.15 6.45
N GLY A 130 21.11 -12.51 6.20
CA GLY A 130 20.29 -11.86 5.16
C GLY A 130 20.13 -10.36 5.41
N TRP A 131 19.83 -9.96 6.64
CA TRP A 131 19.73 -8.56 7.02
C TRP A 131 21.05 -7.80 6.85
N ALA A 132 22.18 -8.36 7.31
CA ALA A 132 23.49 -7.73 7.24
C ALA A 132 23.94 -7.52 5.77
N GLU A 133 23.66 -8.48 4.89
CA GLU A 133 23.91 -8.31 3.45
C GLU A 133 22.97 -7.25 2.86
N GLY A 134 21.68 -7.25 3.21
CA GLY A 134 20.76 -6.19 2.79
C GLY A 134 21.23 -4.80 3.21
N LEU A 135 21.74 -4.66 4.45
CA LEU A 135 22.36 -3.44 4.95
C LEU A 135 23.58 -3.04 4.10
N SER A 136 24.48 -3.98 3.81
CA SER A 136 25.64 -3.76 2.94
C SER A 136 25.23 -3.23 1.57
N GLN A 137 24.20 -3.82 0.95
CA GLN A 137 23.68 -3.39 -0.34
C GLN A 137 23.18 -1.95 -0.29
N VAL A 138 22.31 -1.56 0.64
CA VAL A 138 21.79 -0.18 0.68
C VAL A 138 22.84 0.85 1.06
N MET A 139 23.83 0.48 1.89
CA MET A 139 24.96 1.34 2.24
C MET A 139 25.90 1.59 1.05
N SER A 140 25.87 0.73 0.04
CA SER A 140 26.62 0.91 -1.22
C SER A 140 25.91 1.81 -2.23
N CYS A 141 24.73 2.34 -1.91
CA CYS A 141 23.96 3.18 -2.82
C CYS A 141 24.77 4.43 -3.22
N PRO A 142 24.96 4.68 -4.52
CA PRO A 142 25.78 5.80 -4.99
C PRO A 142 25.08 7.15 -4.81
N THR A 143 23.80 7.15 -4.42
CA THR A 143 23.01 8.37 -4.16
C THR A 143 23.04 8.68 -2.66
N PRO A 144 23.80 9.71 -2.21
CA PRO A 144 24.00 9.97 -0.79
C PRO A 144 22.71 10.38 -0.05
N ASP A 145 21.79 11.01 -0.77
CA ASP A 145 20.48 11.43 -0.26
C ASP A 145 19.39 10.37 -0.42
N ALA A 146 19.72 9.12 -0.79
CA ALA A 146 18.69 8.10 -0.89
C ALA A 146 18.12 7.72 0.48
N VAL A 147 16.81 7.50 0.54
CA VAL A 147 16.17 6.91 1.70
C VAL A 147 16.48 5.41 1.71
N ASN A 148 17.41 5.02 2.59
CA ASN A 148 17.87 3.64 2.72
C ASN A 148 16.94 2.82 3.63
N ARG A 149 16.43 1.71 3.09
CA ARG A 149 15.52 0.79 3.79
C ARG A 149 15.85 -0.67 3.50
N VAL A 150 15.94 -1.47 4.55
CA VAL A 150 15.94 -2.94 4.46
C VAL A 150 14.52 -3.45 4.75
N VAL A 151 13.99 -4.32 3.89
CA VAL A 151 12.69 -4.97 4.08
C VAL A 151 12.92 -6.48 4.16
N ILE A 152 12.68 -7.06 5.33
CA ILE A 152 12.85 -8.49 5.58
C ILE A 152 11.49 -9.19 5.52
N LEU A 153 11.42 -10.32 4.82
CA LEU A 153 10.27 -11.23 4.83
C LEU A 153 10.72 -12.63 5.23
N SER A 154 10.13 -13.20 6.27
CA SER A 154 10.49 -14.54 6.79
C SER A 154 9.30 -15.30 7.36
N ASP A 155 9.26 -16.61 7.16
CA ASP A 155 8.29 -17.54 7.77
C ASP A 155 8.91 -18.47 8.83
N GLY A 156 10.22 -18.33 9.11
CA GLY A 156 11.00 -19.27 9.89
C GLY A 156 11.57 -18.73 11.21
N MET A 157 12.07 -19.66 12.03
CA MET A 157 12.86 -19.38 13.23
C MET A 157 14.30 -19.06 12.84
N ALA A 158 14.89 -17.99 13.38
CA ALA A 158 16.33 -17.76 13.23
C ALA A 158 17.11 -18.88 13.94
N ASN A 159 17.55 -19.87 13.18
CA ASN A 159 18.14 -21.11 13.66
C ASN A 159 19.60 -21.30 13.20
N ALA A 160 20.09 -20.42 12.33
CA ALA A 160 21.47 -20.36 11.88
C ALA A 160 22.03 -18.93 11.97
N GLY A 161 23.35 -18.79 12.14
CA GLY A 161 24.00 -17.49 12.28
C GLY A 161 23.83 -16.88 13.68
N VAL A 162 23.71 -15.54 13.75
CA VAL A 162 23.46 -14.83 15.02
C VAL A 162 21.98 -14.92 15.34
N THR A 163 21.65 -15.47 16.52
CA THR A 163 20.26 -15.64 17.00
C THR A 163 19.97 -14.85 18.29
N ASP A 164 21.00 -14.23 18.89
CA ASP A 164 20.85 -13.41 20.08
C ASP A 164 20.10 -12.11 19.76
N ARG A 165 18.86 -11.99 20.27
CA ARG A 165 17.98 -10.85 20.02
C ARG A 165 18.60 -9.52 20.47
N GLY A 166 19.32 -9.51 21.58
CA GLY A 166 19.94 -8.31 22.14
C GLY A 166 21.05 -7.76 21.25
N ARG A 167 21.89 -8.63 20.69
CA ARG A 167 22.91 -8.26 19.71
C ARG A 167 22.29 -7.76 18.41
N ILE A 168 21.31 -8.49 17.87
CA ILE A 168 20.64 -8.10 16.62
C ILE A 168 20.01 -6.70 16.77
N ALA A 169 19.31 -6.44 17.87
CA ALA A 169 18.71 -5.13 18.12
C ALA A 169 19.75 -4.01 18.21
N ARG A 170 20.93 -4.26 18.80
CA ARG A 170 22.04 -3.27 18.84
C ARG A 170 22.57 -2.96 17.45
N ASP A 171 22.87 -3.99 16.66
CA ASP A 171 23.43 -3.82 15.31
C ASP A 171 22.41 -3.10 14.40
N VAL A 172 21.12 -3.42 14.54
CA VAL A 172 20.03 -2.72 13.82
C VAL A 172 19.90 -1.25 14.27
N THR A 173 20.06 -0.97 15.57
CA THR A 173 20.06 0.41 16.10
C THR A 173 21.26 1.21 15.57
N GLU A 174 22.42 0.56 15.39
CA GLU A 174 23.60 1.20 14.79
C GLU A 174 23.38 1.52 13.31
N ALA A 175 22.69 0.66 12.56
CA ALA A 175 22.30 0.95 11.18
C ALA A 175 21.40 2.19 11.07
N VAL A 176 20.50 2.39 12.05
CA VAL A 176 19.66 3.61 12.15
C VAL A 176 20.51 4.87 12.33
N ALA A 177 21.59 4.80 13.11
CA ALA A 177 22.51 5.93 13.27
C ALA A 177 23.21 6.32 11.95
N HIS A 178 23.28 5.40 10.99
CA HIS A 178 23.79 5.62 9.64
C HIS A 178 22.66 5.91 8.62
N GLY A 179 21.44 6.19 9.08
CA GLY A 179 20.31 6.57 8.23
C GLY A 179 19.59 5.40 7.56
N VAL A 180 19.96 4.15 7.88
CA VAL A 180 19.30 2.94 7.35
C VAL A 180 18.24 2.46 8.32
N THR A 181 17.04 2.24 7.80
CA THR A 181 15.91 1.79 8.60
C THR A 181 15.47 0.39 8.17
N THR A 182 14.87 -0.39 9.06
CA THR A 182 14.54 -1.81 8.79
C THR A 182 13.07 -2.12 9.09
N THR A 183 12.37 -2.66 8.09
CA THR A 183 11.01 -3.19 8.21
C THR A 183 11.09 -4.72 8.19
N ALA A 184 10.30 -5.38 9.04
CA ALA A 184 10.27 -6.82 9.19
C ALA A 184 8.85 -7.36 9.01
N MET A 185 8.70 -8.37 8.17
CA MET A 185 7.42 -8.98 7.84
C MET A 185 7.48 -10.48 8.14
N GLY A 186 6.56 -10.95 8.97
CA GLY A 186 6.44 -12.35 9.35
C GLY A 186 5.32 -13.03 8.58
N LEU A 187 5.63 -14.10 7.84
CA LEU A 187 4.67 -14.85 7.05
C LEU A 187 4.22 -16.13 7.78
N GLY A 188 2.92 -16.32 7.91
CA GLY A 188 2.36 -17.56 8.44
C GLY A 188 2.64 -17.82 9.92
N ARG A 189 2.63 -19.10 10.30
CA ARG A 189 2.43 -19.51 11.70
C ARG A 189 3.70 -19.75 12.50
N ASP A 190 4.82 -20.09 11.87
CA ASP A 190 5.93 -20.76 12.58
C ASP A 190 7.25 -19.94 12.69
N TYR A 191 7.18 -18.60 12.60
CA TYR A 191 8.35 -17.71 12.75
C TYR A 191 8.52 -17.09 14.15
N ASP A 192 9.75 -16.63 14.45
CA ASP A 192 10.09 -15.90 15.68
C ASP A 192 9.59 -14.44 15.63
N GLU A 193 8.35 -14.23 16.09
CA GLU A 193 7.73 -12.90 16.17
C GLU A 193 8.51 -11.94 17.06
N HIS A 194 9.04 -12.42 18.19
CA HIS A 194 9.75 -11.56 19.12
C HIS A 194 11.03 -11.01 18.49
N LEU A 195 11.73 -11.84 17.68
CA LEU A 195 12.89 -11.39 16.93
C LEU A 195 12.52 -10.38 15.85
N LEU A 196 11.60 -10.72 14.93
CA LEU A 196 11.22 -9.82 13.83
C LEU A 196 10.68 -8.49 14.35
N ARG A 197 9.92 -8.52 15.43
CA ARG A 197 9.43 -7.31 16.09
C ARG A 197 10.58 -6.50 16.69
N ALA A 198 11.51 -7.13 17.41
CA ALA A 198 12.67 -6.44 17.94
C ALA A 198 13.52 -5.79 16.83
N VAL A 199 13.67 -6.46 15.68
CA VAL A 199 14.35 -5.92 14.49
C VAL A 199 13.61 -4.70 13.94
N ALA A 200 12.29 -4.78 13.73
CA ALA A 200 11.53 -3.65 13.23
C ALA A 200 11.53 -2.45 14.18
N ASP A 201 11.36 -2.70 15.48
CA ASP A 201 11.33 -1.64 16.51
C ASP A 201 12.72 -0.99 16.65
N ALA A 202 13.81 -1.77 16.70
CA ALA A 202 15.18 -1.24 16.70
C ALA A 202 15.54 -0.50 15.40
N GLY A 203 15.01 -0.98 14.27
CA GLY A 203 15.26 -0.44 12.94
C GLY A 203 14.42 0.78 12.58
N ARG A 204 13.59 1.28 13.52
CA ARG A 204 12.61 2.36 13.30
C ARG A 204 11.76 2.12 12.04
N GLY A 205 11.35 0.87 11.82
CA GLY A 205 10.51 0.49 10.69
C GLY A 205 9.21 -0.17 11.11
N ASN A 206 8.63 -0.89 10.16
CA ASN A 206 7.33 -1.50 10.33
C ASN A 206 7.47 -2.98 10.65
N TYR A 207 6.56 -3.47 11.49
CA TYR A 207 6.35 -4.89 11.71
C TYR A 207 4.99 -5.25 11.12
N ALA A 208 4.96 -6.23 10.22
CA ALA A 208 3.72 -6.75 9.64
C ALA A 208 3.61 -8.26 9.87
N PHE A 209 2.47 -8.69 10.41
CA PHE A 209 2.08 -10.10 10.40
C PHE A 209 1.25 -10.38 9.17
N LEU A 210 1.68 -11.34 8.37
CA LEU A 210 1.08 -11.70 7.10
C LEU A 210 0.44 -13.09 7.25
N ALA A 211 -0.88 -13.10 7.44
CA ALA A 211 -1.64 -14.33 7.65
C ALA A 211 -1.77 -15.17 6.37
N ASP A 212 -1.77 -14.52 5.20
CA ASP A 212 -1.96 -15.15 3.89
C ASP A 212 -1.26 -14.37 2.76
N GLU A 213 -1.34 -14.91 1.54
CA GLU A 213 -0.70 -14.35 0.33
C GLU A 213 -1.17 -12.92 -0.01
N ARG A 214 -2.44 -12.61 0.23
CA ARG A 214 -3.01 -11.29 -0.08
C ARG A 214 -2.43 -10.25 0.86
N ALA A 215 -2.27 -10.60 2.13
CA ALA A 215 -1.65 -9.74 3.12
C ALA A 215 -0.21 -9.36 2.75
N VAL A 216 0.56 -10.27 2.13
CA VAL A 216 1.96 -10.01 1.73
C VAL A 216 2.04 -8.85 0.73
N SER A 217 1.25 -8.91 -0.33
CA SER A 217 1.29 -7.89 -1.39
C SER A 217 0.86 -6.53 -0.85
N VAL A 218 -0.20 -6.49 -0.03
CA VAL A 218 -0.68 -5.26 0.61
C VAL A 218 0.38 -4.66 1.53
N ALA A 219 1.06 -5.47 2.35
CA ALA A 219 2.07 -4.96 3.27
C ALA A 219 3.29 -4.35 2.55
N PHE A 220 3.72 -4.93 1.43
CA PHE A 220 4.79 -4.35 0.61
C PHE A 220 4.34 -3.07 -0.08
N GLU A 221 3.11 -3.04 -0.61
CA GLU A 221 2.51 -1.84 -1.18
C GLU A 221 2.48 -0.69 -0.17
N GLU A 222 1.97 -0.96 1.04
CA GLU A 222 1.92 0.01 2.13
C GLU A 222 3.32 0.51 2.53
N GLU A 223 4.31 -0.37 2.60
CA GLU A 223 5.67 -0.01 2.97
C GLU A 223 6.28 0.94 1.93
N VAL A 224 6.23 0.59 0.65
CA VAL A 224 6.82 1.41 -0.42
C VAL A 224 6.07 2.74 -0.58
N ALA A 225 4.75 2.74 -0.48
CA ALA A 225 3.94 3.96 -0.54
C ALA A 225 4.24 4.90 0.64
N GLY A 226 4.34 4.33 1.86
CA GLY A 226 4.68 5.09 3.07
C GLY A 226 6.07 5.73 2.98
N LEU A 227 7.06 5.03 2.44
CA LEU A 227 8.42 5.57 2.23
C LEU A 227 8.43 6.67 1.18
N SER A 228 7.67 6.49 0.09
CA SER A 228 7.58 7.47 -0.98
C SER A 228 6.92 8.78 -0.54
N SER A 229 6.07 8.70 0.49
CA SER A 229 5.34 9.84 1.04
C SER A 229 5.98 10.39 2.32
N LEU A 230 7.14 9.90 2.74
CA LEU A 230 7.80 10.34 3.97
C LEU A 230 8.22 11.82 3.88
N ARG A 231 7.86 12.60 4.91
CA ARG A 231 8.14 14.05 4.97
C ARG A 231 8.90 14.47 6.21
N GLY A 232 8.58 13.88 7.36
CA GLY A 232 9.16 14.30 8.63
C GLY A 232 9.60 13.11 9.46
N ARG A 233 10.78 13.18 10.05
CA ARG A 233 11.31 12.21 11.03
C ARG A 233 11.54 12.88 12.38
N ALA A 234 11.72 12.05 13.40
CA ALA A 234 12.03 12.50 14.76
C ALA A 234 11.02 13.58 15.24
N VAL A 235 9.75 13.31 14.95
CA VAL A 235 8.64 14.24 15.18
C VAL A 235 8.40 14.37 16.68
N ARG A 236 8.28 15.60 17.16
CA ARG A 236 8.00 15.89 18.57
C ARG A 236 6.95 16.97 18.68
N LEU A 237 6.01 16.76 19.60
CA LEU A 237 5.00 17.74 19.96
C LEU A 237 5.18 18.16 21.41
N ALA A 238 5.34 19.46 21.64
CA ALA A 238 5.48 20.05 22.96
C ALA A 238 4.37 21.07 23.23
N VAL A 239 4.08 21.31 24.51
CA VAL A 239 3.22 22.42 24.93
C VAL A 239 4.08 23.60 25.40
N GLU A 240 3.63 24.81 25.11
CA GLU A 240 4.25 26.06 25.54
C GLU A 240 3.23 26.94 26.28
N PRO A 241 3.64 27.67 27.35
CA PRO A 241 4.93 27.55 28.03
C PRO A 241 5.02 26.26 28.85
N ARG A 242 6.16 25.56 28.75
CA ARG A 242 6.41 24.26 29.45
C ARG A 242 6.33 24.33 30.98
N ALA A 243 6.41 25.53 31.56
CA ALA A 243 6.26 25.72 32.99
C ALA A 243 4.79 25.64 33.44
N ALA A 244 3.84 25.93 32.56
CA ALA A 244 2.41 25.95 32.87
C ALA A 244 1.70 24.63 32.59
N ALA A 245 2.22 23.83 31.65
CA ALA A 245 1.60 22.56 31.28
C ALA A 245 2.61 21.53 30.74
N ARG A 246 2.18 20.27 30.71
CA ARG A 246 2.91 19.13 30.12
C ARG A 246 1.97 18.28 29.28
N LEU A 247 2.50 17.71 28.21
CA LEU A 247 1.83 16.67 27.42
C LEU A 247 2.40 15.28 27.72
N THR A 248 1.52 14.29 27.80
CA THR A 248 1.85 12.87 27.90
C THR A 248 0.97 12.06 26.95
N TRP A 249 1.32 10.79 26.73
CA TRP A 249 0.43 9.85 26.06
C TRP A 249 -0.70 9.44 27.00
N ALA A 250 -1.94 9.41 26.51
CA ALA A 250 -3.10 8.98 27.30
C ALA A 250 -2.99 7.52 27.79
N ASP A 251 -2.25 6.68 27.07
CA ASP A 251 -1.83 5.35 27.54
C ASP A 251 -0.30 5.20 27.37
N PRO A 252 0.47 5.43 28.45
CA PRO A 252 1.92 5.29 28.44
C PRO A 252 2.41 3.87 28.11
N ALA A 253 1.64 2.83 28.45
CA ALA A 253 2.02 1.45 28.18
C ALA A 253 1.89 1.13 26.68
N VAL A 254 0.88 1.70 26.02
CA VAL A 254 0.71 1.63 24.55
C VAL A 254 1.79 2.43 23.84
N ALA A 255 2.11 3.64 24.31
CA ALA A 255 3.20 4.44 23.74
C ALA A 255 4.57 3.74 23.85
N ALA A 256 4.91 3.22 25.04
CA ALA A 256 6.16 2.49 25.27
C ALA A 256 6.29 1.27 24.36
N ALA A 257 5.18 0.57 24.06
CA ALA A 257 5.18 -0.57 23.16
C ALA A 257 5.40 -0.22 21.67
N LEU A 258 5.28 1.05 21.32
CA LEU A 258 5.69 1.58 20.02
C LEU A 258 7.08 2.23 20.04
N GLY A 259 7.79 2.18 21.17
CA GLY A 259 9.04 2.92 21.34
C GLY A 259 8.84 4.44 21.38
N LEU A 260 7.63 4.90 21.68
CA LEU A 260 7.29 6.31 21.79
C LEU A 260 7.30 6.71 23.27
N GLY A 261 8.02 7.80 23.57
CA GLY A 261 8.17 8.33 24.91
C GLY A 261 7.58 9.73 25.04
N ALA A 262 7.40 10.15 26.29
CA ALA A 262 7.23 11.54 26.66
C ALA A 262 8.35 11.91 27.63
N ASP A 263 8.98 13.05 27.40
CA ASP A 263 10.05 13.60 28.23
C ASP A 263 9.80 15.10 28.50
N ALA A 264 10.78 15.79 29.08
CA ALA A 264 10.66 17.23 29.37
C ALA A 264 10.54 18.10 28.10
N ASP A 265 10.92 17.55 26.94
CA ASP A 265 10.85 18.23 25.64
C ASP A 265 9.55 17.92 24.87
N GLY A 266 8.63 17.17 25.48
CA GLY A 266 7.32 16.86 24.94
C GLY A 266 7.17 15.38 24.58
N VAL A 267 6.29 15.12 23.64
CA VAL A 267 5.87 13.77 23.24
C VAL A 267 6.47 13.43 21.89
N ALA A 268 7.17 12.30 21.79
CA ALA A 268 7.66 11.79 20.51
C ALA A 268 6.50 11.19 19.71
N LEU A 269 6.32 11.63 18.47
CA LEU A 269 5.29 11.14 17.55
C LEU A 269 5.93 10.27 16.44
N PRO A 270 5.14 9.39 15.79
CA PRO A 270 5.56 8.71 14.57
C PRO A 270 5.96 9.66 13.44
N ASP A 271 6.68 9.13 12.44
CA ASP A 271 7.11 9.89 11.27
C ASP A 271 5.91 10.48 10.47
N LEU A 272 6.10 11.69 9.94
CA LEU A 272 5.10 12.37 9.10
C LEU A 272 5.12 11.78 7.69
N VAL A 273 3.94 11.38 7.24
CA VAL A 273 3.70 10.86 5.89
C VAL A 273 2.70 11.76 5.19
N ALA A 274 3.10 12.30 4.04
CA ALA A 274 2.23 13.12 3.20
C ALA A 274 0.97 12.36 2.78
N GLY A 275 -0.16 13.08 2.71
CA GLY A 275 -1.46 12.53 2.33
C GLY A 275 -2.09 11.61 3.36
N LEU A 276 -1.47 11.42 4.53
CA LEU A 276 -1.91 10.47 5.54
C LEU A 276 -2.04 11.11 6.94
N PRO A 277 -3.21 11.68 7.27
CA PRO A 277 -3.45 12.25 8.59
C PRO A 277 -3.37 11.20 9.70
N ALA A 278 -2.71 11.50 10.81
CA ALA A 278 -2.58 10.62 11.96
C ALA A 278 -3.17 11.25 13.23
N ASP A 279 -3.97 10.49 13.96
CA ASP A 279 -4.63 10.93 15.19
C ASP A 279 -3.89 10.39 16.42
N TYR A 280 -3.66 11.24 17.41
CA TYR A 280 -2.97 10.92 18.65
C TYR A 280 -3.80 11.35 19.85
N LEU A 281 -4.08 10.43 20.77
CA LEU A 281 -4.72 10.76 22.03
C LEU A 281 -3.64 11.08 23.07
N LEU A 282 -3.55 12.35 23.44
CA LEU A 282 -2.59 12.88 24.40
C LEU A 282 -3.33 13.44 25.61
N THR A 283 -2.67 13.45 26.77
CA THR A 283 -3.21 14.08 27.97
C THR A 283 -2.41 15.33 28.28
N LEU A 284 -3.10 16.46 28.40
CA LEU A 284 -2.56 17.74 28.81
C LEU A 284 -2.76 17.90 30.32
N SER A 285 -1.66 17.92 31.08
CA SER A 285 -1.66 18.24 32.51
C SER A 285 -1.27 19.71 32.67
N ALA A 286 -2.20 20.55 33.13
CA ALA A 286 -2.00 21.99 33.28
C ALA A 286 -2.10 22.44 34.74
N GLY A 287 -1.26 23.41 35.12
CA GLY A 287 -1.30 24.04 36.43
C GLY A 287 -2.51 24.96 36.61
N ALA A 288 -2.77 25.38 37.86
CA ALA A 288 -3.83 26.33 38.16
C ALA A 288 -3.62 27.66 37.42
N GLY A 289 -4.67 28.18 36.80
CA GLY A 289 -4.60 29.43 36.04
C GLY A 289 -3.79 29.37 34.74
N ALA A 290 -3.53 28.19 34.18
CA ALA A 290 -2.80 28.05 32.93
C ALA A 290 -3.63 28.58 31.74
N GLU A 291 -3.19 29.70 31.15
CA GLU A 291 -3.80 30.33 29.97
C GLU A 291 -2.76 30.58 28.88
N GLY A 292 -3.22 30.87 27.66
CA GLY A 292 -2.33 31.20 26.54
C GLY A 292 -1.42 30.04 26.13
N LEU A 293 -1.93 28.81 26.24
CA LEU A 293 -1.18 27.63 25.84
C LEU A 293 -1.03 27.58 24.32
N GLY A 294 0.11 27.05 23.87
CA GLY A 294 0.40 26.77 22.47
C GLY A 294 1.00 25.38 22.33
N LEU A 295 1.00 24.86 21.11
CA LEU A 295 1.62 23.61 20.74
C LEU A 295 2.73 23.86 19.72
N THR A 296 3.88 23.25 19.96
CA THR A 296 5.04 23.34 19.08
C THR A 296 5.32 21.96 18.50
N LEU A 297 5.19 21.83 17.19
CA LEU A 297 5.54 20.62 16.43
C LEU A 297 6.91 20.80 15.79
N GLY A 298 7.88 20.00 16.18
CA GLY A 298 9.21 19.97 15.58
C GLY A 298 9.47 18.66 14.83
N TRP A 299 10.04 18.74 13.63
CA TRP A 299 10.40 17.57 12.82
C TRP A 299 11.71 17.81 12.05
N GLU A 300 12.37 16.72 11.66
CA GLU A 300 13.44 16.75 10.67
C GLU A 300 12.81 16.51 9.30
N ASP A 301 12.86 17.51 8.42
CA ASP A 301 12.30 17.42 7.08
C ASP A 301 13.17 16.54 6.19
N VAL A 302 12.58 15.49 5.64
CA VAL A 302 13.30 14.48 4.86
C VAL A 302 13.87 15.07 3.57
N LEU A 303 13.20 16.03 2.94
CA LEU A 303 13.64 16.59 1.66
C LEU A 303 14.81 17.56 1.85
N THR A 304 14.72 18.42 2.85
CA THR A 304 15.75 19.46 3.10
C THR A 304 16.87 18.97 4.03
N GLY A 305 16.64 17.93 4.82
CA GLY A 305 17.54 17.47 5.87
C GLY A 305 17.63 18.43 7.07
N ARG A 306 16.77 19.45 7.13
CA ARG A 306 16.80 20.47 8.20
C ARG A 306 15.78 20.16 9.27
N ARG A 307 16.08 20.61 10.49
CA ARG A 307 15.10 20.66 11.57
C ARG A 307 14.17 21.86 11.32
N GLU A 308 12.88 21.60 11.26
CA GLU A 308 11.82 22.59 11.08
C GLU A 308 10.90 22.57 12.31
N GLU A 309 10.21 23.69 12.56
CA GLU A 309 9.31 23.86 13.70
C GLU A 309 8.07 24.66 13.25
N ALA A 310 6.90 24.25 13.73
CA ALA A 310 5.64 24.97 13.55
C ALA A 310 4.95 25.16 14.91
N ARG A 311 4.37 26.35 15.10
CA ARG A 311 3.67 26.73 16.32
C ARG A 311 2.18 26.89 16.04
N PHE A 312 1.38 26.40 16.97
CA PHE A 312 -0.08 26.40 16.90
C PHE A 312 -0.62 26.95 18.21
N GLU A 313 -1.54 27.92 18.14
CA GLU A 313 -2.22 28.41 19.33
C GLU A 313 -3.26 27.38 19.80
N LEU A 314 -3.39 27.22 21.11
CA LEU A 314 -4.36 26.32 21.72
C LEU A 314 -5.41 27.12 22.47
N ASP A 315 -6.56 27.31 21.84
CA ASP A 315 -7.70 28.02 22.44
C ASP A 315 -8.44 27.11 23.44
N LEU A 316 -8.05 27.21 24.71
CA LEU A 316 -8.65 26.48 25.83
C LEU A 316 -8.99 27.44 26.97
N PRO A 317 -10.25 27.92 27.06
CA PRO A 317 -10.66 28.81 28.14
C PRO A 317 -10.63 28.11 29.50
N LEU A 318 -10.39 28.87 30.58
CA LEU A 318 -10.55 28.35 31.94
C LEU A 318 -12.02 28.24 32.33
N LEU A 319 -12.38 27.10 32.91
CA LEU A 319 -13.69 26.79 33.42
C LEU A 319 -13.61 26.64 34.94
N ASP A 320 -14.58 27.21 35.66
CA ASP A 320 -14.73 26.93 37.08
C ASP A 320 -15.09 25.45 37.31
N ASP A 321 -14.91 24.98 38.55
CA ASP A 321 -15.09 23.56 38.90
C ASP A 321 -16.49 23.02 38.59
N ALA A 322 -17.52 23.87 38.70
CA ALA A 322 -18.90 23.47 38.45
C ALA A 322 -19.13 23.29 36.93
N ALA A 323 -18.75 24.30 36.15
CA ALA A 323 -18.83 24.30 34.69
C ALA A 323 -18.01 23.14 34.11
N TRP A 324 -16.79 22.92 34.59
CA TRP A 324 -15.91 21.83 34.18
C TRP A 324 -16.55 20.46 34.35
N ARG A 325 -17.12 20.18 35.54
CA ARG A 325 -17.75 18.88 35.85
C ARG A 325 -18.95 18.60 34.97
N THR A 326 -19.77 19.62 34.68
CA THR A 326 -20.98 19.48 33.88
C THR A 326 -20.76 19.55 32.37
N ALA A 327 -19.59 20.04 31.92
CA ALA A 327 -19.30 20.18 30.50
C ALA A 327 -19.34 18.80 29.79
N PRO A 328 -20.06 18.69 28.65
CA PRO A 328 -20.13 17.44 27.91
C PRO A 328 -18.76 17.07 27.33
N GLU A 329 -18.50 15.78 27.21
CA GLU A 329 -17.31 15.31 26.51
C GLU A 329 -17.51 15.26 24.99
N ASP A 330 -16.46 15.58 24.21
CA ASP A 330 -16.47 15.42 22.77
C ASP A 330 -16.47 13.94 22.39
N ALA A 331 -17.46 13.53 21.60
CA ALA A 331 -17.68 12.14 21.22
C ALA A 331 -16.47 11.50 20.52
N ARG A 332 -15.67 12.29 19.76
CA ARG A 332 -14.47 11.78 19.05
C ARG A 332 -13.37 11.41 20.04
N VAL A 333 -13.22 12.18 21.12
CA VAL A 333 -12.24 11.91 22.18
C VAL A 333 -12.65 10.68 22.98
N VAL A 334 -13.96 10.55 23.28
CA VAL A 334 -14.53 9.36 23.92
C VAL A 334 -14.31 8.11 23.06
N GLU A 335 -14.55 8.18 21.76
CA GLU A 335 -14.30 7.09 20.82
C GLU A 335 -12.81 6.70 20.78
N ALA A 336 -11.91 7.68 20.66
CA ALA A 336 -10.46 7.46 20.67
C ALA A 336 -9.99 6.78 21.97
N ARG A 337 -10.53 7.19 23.12
CA ARG A 337 -10.25 6.56 24.42
C ARG A 337 -10.74 5.11 24.45
N GLY A 338 -11.92 4.84 23.90
CA GLY A 338 -12.47 3.48 23.76
C GLY A 338 -11.58 2.55 22.93
N LEU A 339 -11.08 3.04 21.79
CA LEU A 339 -10.15 2.29 20.93
C LEU A 339 -8.80 2.00 21.61
N LEU A 340 -8.32 2.92 22.44
CA LEU A 340 -7.11 2.73 23.23
C LEU A 340 -7.30 1.65 24.30
N ALA A 341 -8.45 1.65 24.98
CA ALA A 341 -8.80 0.61 25.95
C ALA A 341 -8.94 -0.78 25.30
N ILE A 342 -9.57 -0.85 24.11
CA ILE A 342 -9.64 -2.07 23.30
C ILE A 342 -8.23 -2.57 22.94
N THR A 343 -7.34 -1.67 22.53
CA THR A 343 -5.94 -1.99 22.24
C THR A 343 -5.23 -2.61 23.45
N ALA A 344 -5.37 -2.00 24.63
CA ALA A 344 -4.78 -2.50 25.86
C ALA A 344 -5.30 -3.91 26.21
N LEU A 345 -6.60 -4.16 26.05
CA LEU A 345 -7.18 -5.49 26.25
C LEU A 345 -6.68 -6.52 25.24
N LYS A 346 -6.61 -6.21 23.95
CA LYS A 346 -6.05 -7.11 22.93
C LYS A 346 -4.62 -7.52 23.26
N ARG A 347 -3.79 -6.60 23.76
CA ARG A 347 -2.43 -6.94 24.22
C ARG A 347 -2.45 -7.91 25.40
N ARG A 348 -3.36 -7.74 26.35
CA ARG A 348 -3.52 -8.68 27.48
C ARG A 348 -4.00 -10.04 26.99
N VAL A 349 -4.90 -10.10 26.00
CA VAL A 349 -5.29 -11.36 25.34
C VAL A 349 -4.07 -12.03 24.70
N ALA A 350 -3.22 -11.26 24.02
CA ALA A 350 -2.01 -11.78 23.41
C ALA A 350 -1.04 -12.38 24.45
N VAL A 351 -0.88 -11.71 25.60
CA VAL A 351 -0.06 -12.20 26.72
C VAL A 351 -0.66 -13.46 27.34
N ALA A 352 -1.99 -13.52 27.53
CA ALA A 352 -2.66 -14.71 28.06
C ALA A 352 -2.51 -15.91 27.10
N ALA A 353 -2.72 -15.68 25.80
CA ALA A 353 -2.52 -16.70 24.77
C ALA A 353 -1.07 -17.20 24.74
N GLN A 354 -0.09 -16.30 24.84
CA GLN A 354 1.34 -16.65 24.93
C GLN A 354 1.64 -17.55 26.15
N ALA A 355 0.96 -17.33 27.28
CA ALA A 355 1.08 -18.13 28.48
C ALA A 355 0.30 -19.47 28.42
N GLY A 356 -0.44 -19.73 27.33
CA GLY A 356 -1.34 -20.87 27.22
C GLY A 356 -2.63 -20.74 28.05
N ASP A 357 -2.90 -19.56 28.61
CA ASP A 357 -4.06 -19.28 29.45
C ASP A 357 -5.31 -18.98 28.60
N VAL A 358 -5.92 -20.04 28.07
CA VAL A 358 -7.13 -19.94 27.24
C VAL A 358 -8.30 -19.37 28.03
N GLU A 359 -8.48 -19.76 29.29
CA GLU A 359 -9.60 -19.31 30.11
C GLU A 359 -9.49 -17.81 30.45
N GLY A 360 -8.31 -17.34 30.84
CA GLY A 360 -8.03 -15.92 31.05
C GLY A 360 -8.17 -15.12 29.76
N GLY A 361 -7.69 -15.65 28.63
CA GLY A 361 -7.89 -15.03 27.30
C GLY A 361 -9.38 -14.86 26.95
N MET A 362 -10.20 -15.89 27.20
CA MET A 362 -11.64 -15.87 26.97
C MET A 362 -12.38 -14.89 27.92
N ALA A 363 -11.91 -14.74 29.15
CA ALA A 363 -12.43 -13.73 30.08
C ALA A 363 -12.16 -12.31 29.56
N LEU A 364 -10.93 -12.05 29.12
CA LEU A 364 -10.55 -10.76 28.53
C LEU A 364 -11.34 -10.44 27.25
N LEU A 365 -11.68 -11.44 26.44
CA LEU A 365 -12.51 -11.24 25.25
C LEU A 365 -13.96 -10.83 25.58
N ARG A 366 -14.51 -11.25 26.73
CA ARG A 366 -15.82 -10.76 27.20
C ARG A 366 -15.76 -9.27 27.54
N ASP A 367 -14.72 -8.85 28.25
CA ASP A 367 -14.48 -7.44 28.56
C ASP A 367 -14.26 -6.63 27.27
N LEU A 368 -13.52 -7.19 26.32
CA LEU A 368 -13.30 -6.58 25.01
C LEU A 368 -14.62 -6.35 24.26
N HIS A 369 -15.49 -7.35 24.22
CA HIS A 369 -16.79 -7.22 23.56
C HIS A 369 -17.68 -6.15 24.23
N ALA A 370 -17.62 -6.04 25.56
CA ALA A 370 -18.31 -4.99 26.29
C ALA A 370 -17.79 -3.59 25.90
N LEU A 371 -16.47 -3.39 25.77
CA LEU A 371 -15.92 -2.11 25.31
C LEU A 371 -16.34 -1.78 23.86
N ILE A 372 -16.28 -2.76 22.96
CA ILE A 372 -16.67 -2.56 21.56
C ILE A 372 -18.13 -2.13 21.43
N ALA A 373 -19.02 -2.69 22.27
CA ALA A 373 -20.44 -2.32 22.30
C ALA A 373 -20.70 -0.85 22.69
N HIS A 374 -19.71 -0.12 23.23
CA HIS A 374 -19.80 1.30 23.56
C HIS A 374 -19.27 2.23 22.46
N LEU A 375 -18.53 1.73 21.47
CA LEU A 375 -18.07 2.54 20.32
C LEU A 375 -19.25 3.02 19.48
N PRO A 376 -19.21 4.13 18.71
CA PRO A 376 -20.29 4.48 17.79
C PRO A 376 -20.60 3.38 16.77
N VAL A 377 -21.87 3.25 16.34
CA VAL A 377 -22.25 2.30 15.29
C VAL A 377 -21.64 2.76 13.96
N GLY A 378 -20.79 1.93 13.37
CA GLY A 378 -20.06 2.26 12.16
C GLY A 378 -19.11 1.15 11.73
N GLU A 379 -18.25 1.46 10.77
CA GLU A 379 -17.26 0.51 10.25
C GLU A 379 -16.20 0.14 11.29
N THR A 380 -15.72 1.12 12.07
CA THR A 380 -14.78 0.88 13.17
C THR A 380 -15.32 -0.15 14.16
N ARG A 381 -16.55 0.01 14.64
CA ARG A 381 -17.17 -0.96 15.56
C ARG A 381 -17.29 -2.34 14.91
N ARG A 382 -17.81 -2.44 13.68
CA ARG A 382 -17.94 -3.73 12.97
C ARG A 382 -16.60 -4.44 12.82
N ARG A 383 -15.54 -3.73 12.44
CA ARG A 383 -14.20 -4.29 12.33
C ARG A 383 -13.71 -4.83 13.66
N GLU A 384 -13.89 -4.09 14.75
CA GLU A 384 -13.50 -4.53 16.09
C GLU A 384 -14.30 -5.77 16.53
N GLU A 385 -15.59 -5.85 16.20
CA GLU A 385 -16.44 -7.04 16.44
C GLU A 385 -15.93 -8.26 15.66
N ASP A 386 -15.60 -8.10 14.38
CA ASP A 386 -15.05 -9.16 13.53
C ASP A 386 -13.68 -9.64 14.05
N GLU A 387 -12.82 -8.70 14.43
CA GLU A 387 -11.50 -8.99 14.98
C GLU A 387 -11.58 -9.73 16.32
N ALA A 388 -12.47 -9.31 17.22
CA ALA A 388 -12.72 -10.00 18.49
C ALA A 388 -13.33 -11.39 18.28
N THR A 389 -14.21 -11.54 17.29
CA THR A 389 -14.80 -12.84 16.91
C THR A 389 -13.73 -13.79 16.36
N ALA A 390 -12.79 -13.30 15.56
CA ALA A 390 -11.66 -14.09 15.09
C ALA A 390 -10.80 -14.60 16.26
N LEU A 391 -10.44 -13.73 17.21
CA LEU A 391 -9.70 -14.13 18.42
C LEU A 391 -10.46 -15.18 19.24
N LEU A 392 -11.77 -15.01 19.39
CA LEU A 392 -12.63 -15.95 20.10
C LEU A 392 -12.60 -17.33 19.45
N ASN A 393 -12.64 -17.40 18.11
CA ASN A 393 -12.58 -18.65 17.38
C ASN A 393 -11.24 -19.37 17.58
N TYR A 394 -10.12 -18.65 17.56
CA TYR A 394 -8.80 -19.24 17.82
C TYR A 394 -8.68 -19.76 19.25
N LEU A 395 -9.08 -18.98 20.26
CA LEU A 395 -9.04 -19.44 21.66
C LEU A 395 -9.96 -20.64 21.91
N ARG A 396 -11.15 -20.69 21.30
CA ARG A 396 -12.05 -21.85 21.38
C ARG A 396 -11.47 -23.11 20.74
N ALA A 397 -10.69 -22.95 19.67
CA ALA A 397 -9.94 -24.04 19.05
C ALA A 397 -8.65 -24.40 19.82
N SER A 398 -8.38 -23.72 20.95
CA SER A 398 -7.12 -23.80 21.69
C SER A 398 -5.89 -23.47 20.82
N ASP A 399 -6.07 -22.70 19.75
CA ASP A 399 -5.01 -22.21 18.88
C ASP A 399 -4.42 -20.92 19.48
N THR A 400 -3.67 -21.09 20.57
CA THR A 400 -3.09 -19.97 21.33
C THR A 400 -1.99 -19.25 20.55
N ALA A 401 -1.28 -19.96 19.66
CA ALA A 401 -0.27 -19.36 18.79
C ALA A 401 -0.88 -18.34 17.83
N MET A 402 -1.97 -18.70 17.15
CA MET A 402 -2.64 -17.78 16.23
C MET A 402 -3.39 -16.66 16.98
N ALA A 403 -4.02 -16.98 18.12
CA ALA A 403 -4.66 -15.98 18.97
C ALA A 403 -3.66 -14.91 19.44
N GLN A 404 -2.45 -15.30 19.86
CA GLN A 404 -1.37 -14.38 20.25
C GLN A 404 -0.99 -13.46 19.08
N LYS A 405 -0.67 -14.03 17.91
CA LYS A 405 -0.21 -13.27 16.74
C LYS A 405 -1.26 -12.28 16.25
N MET A 406 -2.50 -12.73 16.13
CA MET A 406 -3.62 -11.89 15.73
C MET A 406 -3.87 -10.77 16.74
N ALA A 407 -3.86 -11.07 18.03
CA ALA A 407 -4.12 -10.06 19.06
C ALA A 407 -3.04 -8.97 19.08
N TRP A 408 -1.77 -9.32 18.90
CA TRP A 408 -0.68 -8.35 18.75
C TRP A 408 -0.81 -7.50 17.48
N ALA A 409 -1.11 -8.13 16.34
CA ALA A 409 -1.28 -7.43 15.07
C ALA A 409 -2.45 -6.43 15.11
N GLN A 410 -3.60 -6.88 15.61
CA GLN A 410 -4.80 -6.05 15.78
C GLN A 410 -4.57 -4.90 16.77
N ALA A 411 -3.88 -5.13 17.89
CA ALA A 411 -3.55 -4.06 18.83
C ALA A 411 -2.69 -2.97 18.18
N ARG A 412 -1.65 -3.33 17.42
CA ARG A 412 -0.76 -2.35 16.77
C ARG A 412 -1.46 -1.51 15.71
N ARG A 413 -2.47 -2.07 15.03
CA ARG A 413 -3.29 -1.37 14.02
C ARG A 413 -3.96 -0.12 14.59
N ASN A 414 -4.51 -0.22 15.80
CA ASN A 414 -5.25 0.86 16.44
C ASN A 414 -4.36 2.00 16.96
N VAL A 415 -3.13 1.68 17.40
CA VAL A 415 -2.21 2.71 17.91
C VAL A 415 -1.66 3.62 16.81
N ARG A 416 -1.56 3.10 15.58
CA ARG A 416 -1.05 3.88 14.45
C ARG A 416 -2.11 4.76 13.78
N SER A 417 -3.37 4.71 14.24
CA SER A 417 -4.54 5.54 13.82
C SER A 417 -4.67 5.86 12.32
N ARG A 418 -4.07 5.01 11.47
CA ARG A 418 -4.28 4.99 10.03
C ARG A 418 -5.45 4.06 9.82
N SER A 419 -6.66 4.62 9.84
CA SER A 419 -7.86 3.88 9.43
C SER A 419 -7.62 3.30 8.03
N ASP A 420 -8.29 2.20 7.70
CA ASP A 420 -8.17 1.58 6.38
C ASP A 420 -8.52 2.58 5.26
N GLU A 421 -9.47 3.50 5.52
CA GLU A 421 -9.77 4.65 4.64
C GLU A 421 -8.57 5.57 4.40
N LYS A 422 -7.81 5.90 5.45
CA LYS A 422 -6.61 6.76 5.36
C LYS A 422 -5.50 6.03 4.59
N ARG A 423 -5.36 4.72 4.77
CA ARG A 423 -4.44 3.88 3.98
C ARG A 423 -4.84 3.85 2.51
N ASP A 424 -6.11 3.63 2.22
CA ASP A 424 -6.66 3.61 0.86
C ASP A 424 -6.48 4.97 0.17
N LEU A 425 -6.64 6.06 0.92
CA LEU A 425 -6.35 7.40 0.45
C LEU A 425 -4.87 7.57 0.07
N MET A 426 -3.94 7.20 0.95
CA MET A 426 -2.51 7.25 0.66
C MET A 426 -2.15 6.41 -0.57
N MET A 427 -2.69 5.19 -0.65
CA MET A 427 -2.48 4.30 -1.79
C MET A 427 -3.04 4.88 -3.09
N ARG A 428 -4.20 5.54 -3.04
CA ARG A 428 -4.79 6.24 -4.18
C ARG A 428 -3.91 7.42 -4.64
N LEU A 429 -3.50 8.27 -3.69
CA LEU A 429 -2.69 9.46 -3.97
C LEU A 429 -1.32 9.09 -4.55
N GLU A 430 -0.66 8.05 -4.01
CA GLU A 430 0.64 7.62 -4.54
C GLU A 430 0.51 7.00 -5.94
N ARG A 431 -0.59 6.29 -6.22
CA ARG A 431 -0.90 5.75 -7.57
C ARG A 431 -1.15 6.88 -8.58
N GLU A 432 -1.95 7.88 -8.21
CA GLU A 432 -2.21 9.07 -9.05
C GLU A 432 -0.91 9.84 -9.33
N ARG A 433 -0.10 10.03 -8.29
CA ARG A 433 1.19 10.73 -8.39
C ARG A 433 2.19 10.01 -9.28
N ARG A 434 2.34 8.70 -9.10
CA ARG A 434 3.23 7.88 -9.94
C ARG A 434 2.80 7.98 -11.41
N PHE A 435 1.50 7.88 -11.68
CA PHE A 435 0.96 8.00 -13.02
C PHE A 435 1.30 9.36 -13.64
N GLU A 436 1.11 10.44 -12.88
CA GLU A 436 1.41 11.79 -13.37
C GLU A 436 2.91 12.00 -13.61
N LYS A 437 3.79 11.44 -12.77
CA LYS A 437 5.25 11.43 -13.02
C LYS A 437 5.61 10.63 -14.27
N GLU A 438 5.01 9.47 -14.47
CA GLU A 438 5.19 8.67 -15.68
C GLU A 438 4.69 9.44 -16.92
N ARG A 439 3.57 10.14 -16.82
CA ARG A 439 3.01 11.02 -17.86
C ARG A 439 3.95 12.18 -18.20
N LEU A 440 4.48 12.87 -17.18
CA LEU A 440 5.43 13.98 -17.34
C LEU A 440 6.78 13.50 -17.92
N ALA A 441 7.30 12.35 -17.47
CA ALA A 441 8.50 11.73 -18.03
C ALA A 441 8.31 11.35 -19.51
N ARG A 442 7.14 10.81 -19.86
CA ARG A 442 6.74 10.53 -21.25
C ARG A 442 6.67 11.81 -22.09
N ALA A 443 6.09 12.89 -21.56
CA ALA A 443 6.00 14.18 -22.24
C ALA A 443 7.36 14.86 -22.44
N ALA A 444 8.33 14.64 -21.54
CA ALA A 444 9.68 15.20 -21.59
C ALA A 444 10.65 14.44 -22.52
N GLY A 445 10.21 13.39 -23.23
CA GLY A 445 11.06 12.61 -24.12
C GLY A 445 12.07 11.69 -23.41
N VAL A 446 11.97 11.56 -22.09
CA VAL A 446 12.76 10.60 -21.28
C VAL A 446 11.97 9.29 -21.24
N ALA A 447 11.93 8.59 -22.37
CA ALA A 447 11.08 7.42 -22.52
C ALA A 447 11.57 6.24 -21.65
N THR A 448 10.72 5.76 -20.75
CA THR A 448 10.49 4.32 -20.59
C THR A 448 9.14 3.98 -21.20
N LEU A 449 9.06 4.08 -22.53
CA LEU A 449 8.09 3.27 -23.27
C LEU A 449 8.62 1.84 -23.19
N VAL A 450 7.80 0.89 -22.73
CA VAL A 450 8.00 -0.48 -23.20
C VAL A 450 7.76 -0.39 -24.71
N PRO A 451 8.76 -0.67 -25.56
CA PRO A 451 8.54 -0.62 -27.00
C PRO A 451 7.36 -1.52 -27.33
N THR A 452 6.37 -1.01 -28.09
CA THR A 452 5.32 -1.87 -28.63
C THR A 452 6.00 -2.78 -29.65
N GLU A 453 6.31 -3.99 -29.22
CA GLU A 453 6.98 -5.00 -30.03
C GLU A 453 5.91 -5.68 -30.90
N VAL A 454 6.05 -5.60 -32.21
CA VAL A 454 5.15 -6.30 -33.14
C VAL A 454 5.58 -7.76 -33.17
N LEU A 455 4.73 -8.64 -32.64
CA LEU A 455 4.98 -10.08 -32.60
C LEU A 455 4.52 -10.77 -33.89
N PHE A 456 3.46 -10.26 -34.50
CA PHE A 456 2.89 -10.77 -35.74
C PHE A 456 2.13 -9.68 -36.46
N GLU A 457 2.20 -9.66 -37.79
CA GLU A 457 1.45 -8.75 -38.63
C GLU A 457 1.04 -9.43 -39.93
N THR A 458 -0.23 -9.24 -40.33
CA THR A 458 -0.77 -9.74 -41.59
C THR A 458 -1.83 -8.78 -42.13
N THR A 459 -2.26 -9.00 -43.37
CA THR A 459 -3.39 -8.28 -43.98
C THR A 459 -4.48 -9.30 -44.33
N ALA A 460 -5.67 -9.10 -43.78
CA ALA A 460 -6.82 -9.95 -44.07
C ALA A 460 -7.32 -9.75 -45.51
N LEU A 461 -8.11 -10.70 -46.01
CA LEU A 461 -8.68 -10.67 -47.37
C LEU A 461 -9.47 -9.38 -47.69
N GLY A 462 -10.09 -8.76 -46.68
CA GLY A 462 -10.80 -7.48 -46.81
C GLY A 462 -9.91 -6.24 -46.78
N GLY A 463 -8.58 -6.39 -46.76
CA GLY A 463 -7.61 -5.30 -46.71
C GLY A 463 -7.31 -4.76 -45.31
N THR A 464 -7.93 -5.32 -44.26
CA THR A 464 -7.67 -4.92 -42.87
C THR A 464 -6.32 -5.43 -42.40
N ARG A 465 -5.49 -4.53 -41.87
CA ARG A 465 -4.22 -4.90 -41.24
C ARG A 465 -4.49 -5.46 -39.84
N VAL A 466 -3.94 -6.64 -39.56
CA VAL A 466 -4.05 -7.31 -38.26
C VAL A 466 -2.67 -7.33 -37.62
N GLN A 467 -2.56 -6.80 -36.42
CA GLN A 467 -1.32 -6.79 -35.65
C GLN A 467 -1.51 -7.49 -34.31
N VAL A 468 -0.58 -8.37 -33.94
CA VAL A 468 -0.40 -8.81 -32.56
C VAL A 468 0.82 -8.09 -32.02
N VAL A 469 0.66 -7.39 -30.91
CA VAL A 469 1.74 -6.63 -30.28
C VAL A 469 1.90 -7.01 -28.83
N LYS A 470 3.13 -6.93 -28.32
CA LYS A 470 3.42 -6.91 -26.89
C LYS A 470 3.51 -5.46 -26.42
N GLY A 471 2.70 -5.09 -25.44
CA GLY A 471 2.68 -3.72 -24.92
C GLY A 471 1.52 -3.43 -23.99
N ASP A 472 1.40 -2.17 -23.57
CA ASP A 472 0.29 -1.68 -22.75
C ASP A 472 -0.84 -1.15 -23.65
N ILE A 473 -2.08 -1.56 -23.36
CA ILE A 473 -3.28 -1.11 -24.09
C ILE A 473 -3.50 0.40 -23.96
N THR A 474 -3.01 1.02 -22.88
CA THR A 474 -3.10 2.46 -22.63
C THR A 474 -2.20 3.30 -23.55
N ASP A 475 -1.21 2.68 -24.20
CA ASP A 475 -0.21 3.35 -25.03
C ASP A 475 -0.48 3.21 -26.55
N GLN A 476 -1.65 2.69 -26.91
CA GLN A 476 -1.97 2.35 -28.30
C GLN A 476 -2.58 3.53 -29.06
N ALA A 477 -1.80 4.10 -29.97
CA ALA A 477 -2.28 5.11 -30.91
C ALA A 477 -3.22 4.49 -31.97
N VAL A 478 -4.52 4.49 -31.70
CA VAL A 478 -5.61 3.98 -32.55
C VAL A 478 -6.86 4.84 -32.34
N ASP A 479 -7.89 4.71 -33.18
CA ASP A 479 -9.14 5.46 -33.01
C ASP A 479 -9.91 5.01 -31.76
N ALA A 480 -9.89 3.71 -31.44
CA ALA A 480 -10.53 3.19 -30.23
C ALA A 480 -9.70 2.12 -29.52
N VAL A 481 -9.63 2.18 -28.20
CA VAL A 481 -9.12 1.09 -27.36
C VAL A 481 -10.26 0.40 -26.62
N VAL A 482 -10.10 -0.88 -26.34
CA VAL A 482 -11.15 -1.69 -25.70
C VAL A 482 -10.81 -1.90 -24.24
N ASN A 483 -11.77 -1.58 -23.37
CA ASN A 483 -11.72 -1.83 -21.95
C ASN A 483 -12.47 -3.12 -21.61
N SER A 484 -11.73 -4.12 -21.11
CA SER A 484 -12.29 -5.33 -20.49
C SER A 484 -12.63 -5.05 -19.02
N THR A 485 -13.91 -4.83 -18.73
CA THR A 485 -14.39 -4.37 -17.41
C THR A 485 -15.39 -5.34 -16.78
N SER A 486 -15.85 -5.00 -15.57
CA SER A 486 -16.95 -5.65 -14.87
C SER A 486 -18.30 -4.99 -15.17
N ARG A 487 -19.40 -5.66 -14.80
CA ARG A 487 -20.76 -5.11 -15.00
C ARG A 487 -20.98 -3.75 -14.33
N SER A 488 -20.26 -3.45 -13.26
CA SER A 488 -20.43 -2.20 -12.52
C SER A 488 -19.60 -1.03 -13.06
N LEU A 489 -18.69 -1.26 -14.03
CA LEU A 489 -17.73 -0.25 -14.53
C LEU A 489 -16.95 0.46 -13.42
N ILE A 490 -16.79 -0.18 -12.26
CA ILE A 490 -15.96 0.32 -11.16
C ILE A 490 -14.58 -0.28 -11.36
N GLY A 491 -13.55 0.56 -11.56
CA GLY A 491 -12.16 0.16 -11.83
C GLY A 491 -11.63 -0.91 -10.88
N VAL A 492 -11.77 -2.19 -11.24
CA VAL A 492 -11.43 -3.36 -10.38
C VAL A 492 -9.97 -3.84 -10.54
N GLY A 493 -9.09 -3.02 -11.11
CA GLY A 493 -7.72 -3.39 -11.48
C GLY A 493 -7.62 -3.96 -12.91
N GLY A 494 -6.46 -4.51 -13.28
CA GLY A 494 -6.21 -5.00 -14.65
C GLY A 494 -6.33 -3.92 -15.73
N VAL A 495 -6.86 -4.28 -16.90
CA VAL A 495 -7.12 -3.37 -18.04
C VAL A 495 -8.07 -2.24 -17.66
N ASP A 496 -9.16 -2.56 -16.96
CA ASP A 496 -10.17 -1.59 -16.54
C ASP A 496 -9.58 -0.53 -15.61
N GLY A 497 -8.81 -0.97 -14.61
CA GLY A 497 -8.05 -0.04 -13.80
C GLY A 497 -7.02 0.76 -14.61
N ALA A 498 -6.35 0.15 -15.58
CA ALA A 498 -5.33 0.83 -16.39
C ALA A 498 -5.92 1.95 -17.26
N LEU A 499 -7.02 1.67 -17.97
CA LEU A 499 -7.71 2.66 -18.79
C LEU A 499 -8.45 3.70 -17.95
N ALA A 500 -9.06 3.31 -16.82
CA ALA A 500 -9.61 4.23 -15.84
C ALA A 500 -8.58 5.28 -15.37
N ARG A 501 -7.35 4.82 -15.07
CA ARG A 501 -6.23 5.69 -14.66
C ARG A 501 -5.71 6.54 -15.83
N ALA A 502 -5.51 5.93 -16.99
CA ALA A 502 -4.97 6.61 -18.17
C ALA A 502 -5.92 7.71 -18.70
N GLY A 503 -7.23 7.48 -18.61
CA GLY A 503 -8.24 8.45 -19.04
C GLY A 503 -8.47 9.60 -18.06
N GLY A 504 -8.09 9.46 -16.79
CA GLY A 504 -8.24 10.50 -15.77
C GLY A 504 -9.64 10.63 -15.15
N PRO A 505 -9.85 11.61 -14.25
CA PRO A 505 -11.10 11.77 -13.50
C PRO A 505 -12.32 12.04 -14.41
N GLU A 506 -12.13 12.68 -15.56
CA GLU A 506 -13.17 12.93 -16.56
C GLU A 506 -13.65 11.62 -17.21
N HIS A 507 -12.70 10.71 -17.49
CA HIS A 507 -13.04 9.38 -17.99
C HIS A 507 -13.82 8.58 -16.95
N MET A 508 -13.40 8.63 -15.69
CA MET A 508 -14.13 8.01 -14.57
C MET A 508 -15.54 8.59 -14.39
N ALA A 509 -15.70 9.91 -14.55
CA ALA A 509 -17.01 10.55 -14.52
C ALA A 509 -17.91 10.07 -15.67
N ALA A 510 -17.36 9.93 -16.88
CA ALA A 510 -18.08 9.38 -18.03
C ALA A 510 -18.46 7.90 -17.82
N MET A 511 -17.57 7.09 -17.25
CA MET A 511 -17.87 5.69 -16.91
C MET A 511 -19.01 5.59 -15.89
N ARG A 512 -19.04 6.47 -14.88
CA ARG A 512 -20.13 6.52 -13.89
C ARG A 512 -21.49 6.86 -14.52
N GLN A 513 -21.50 7.66 -15.59
CA GLN A 513 -22.73 7.99 -16.31
C GLN A 513 -23.30 6.81 -17.11
N ILE A 514 -22.47 5.84 -17.50
CA ILE A 514 -22.93 4.59 -18.12
C ILE A 514 -23.73 3.75 -17.12
N GLY A 515 -23.38 3.81 -15.83
CA GLY A 515 -24.03 3.03 -14.78
C GLY A 515 -23.56 1.58 -14.78
N SER A 516 -24.30 0.68 -15.44
CA SER A 516 -23.99 -0.75 -15.47
C SER A 516 -24.11 -1.36 -16.85
N LEU A 517 -23.32 -2.39 -17.14
CA LEU A 517 -23.40 -3.21 -18.34
C LEU A 517 -23.88 -4.63 -18.03
N ASP A 518 -24.62 -5.21 -18.96
CA ASP A 518 -24.85 -6.65 -18.99
C ASP A 518 -23.65 -7.37 -19.59
N TYR A 519 -23.49 -8.65 -19.24
CA TYR A 519 -22.42 -9.46 -19.81
C TYR A 519 -22.55 -9.57 -21.33
N GLY A 520 -21.45 -9.27 -22.05
CA GLY A 520 -21.42 -9.20 -23.51
C GLY A 520 -21.87 -7.87 -24.10
N ALA A 521 -22.41 -6.94 -23.31
CA ALA A 521 -22.79 -5.62 -23.79
C ALA A 521 -21.57 -4.68 -23.87
N ALA A 522 -21.64 -3.70 -24.76
CA ALA A 522 -20.62 -2.68 -24.95
C ALA A 522 -21.20 -1.26 -24.88
N ALA A 523 -20.45 -0.32 -24.30
CA ALA A 523 -20.72 1.12 -24.29
C ALA A 523 -19.42 1.88 -24.56
N PHE A 524 -19.50 3.17 -24.89
CA PHE A 524 -18.30 3.98 -25.16
C PHE A 524 -18.26 5.26 -24.34
N THR A 525 -17.05 5.76 -24.14
CA THR A 525 -16.76 7.11 -23.65
C THR A 525 -15.68 7.76 -24.54
N PRO A 526 -15.53 9.09 -24.51
CA PRO A 526 -14.30 9.72 -24.99
C PRO A 526 -13.07 9.16 -24.26
N ALA A 527 -11.91 9.12 -24.93
CA ALA A 527 -10.72 8.50 -24.36
C ALA A 527 -9.90 9.42 -23.43
N TYR A 528 -10.17 10.73 -23.45
CA TYR A 528 -9.53 11.73 -22.60
C TYR A 528 -7.99 11.64 -22.62
N GLY A 529 -7.34 11.27 -21.51
CA GLY A 529 -5.88 11.16 -21.40
C GLY A 529 -5.23 10.00 -22.18
N ILE A 530 -6.03 9.14 -22.81
CA ILE A 530 -5.55 8.00 -23.61
C ILE A 530 -5.32 8.46 -25.06
N PRO A 531 -4.27 7.97 -25.77
CA PRO A 531 -3.97 8.30 -27.17
C PRO A 531 -4.95 7.63 -28.17
N ALA A 532 -6.26 7.77 -27.92
CA ALA A 532 -7.34 7.31 -28.76
C ALA A 532 -8.48 8.33 -28.80
N LYS A 533 -9.47 8.14 -29.68
CA LYS A 533 -10.69 8.97 -29.70
C LYS A 533 -11.71 8.44 -28.70
N TYR A 534 -11.88 7.13 -28.66
CA TYR A 534 -12.86 6.45 -27.83
C TYR A 534 -12.24 5.33 -26.98
N VAL A 535 -12.85 5.08 -25.83
CA VAL A 535 -12.70 3.83 -25.08
C VAL A 535 -14.03 3.09 -25.19
N ILE A 536 -13.99 1.86 -25.69
CA ILE A 536 -15.16 0.98 -25.76
C ILE A 536 -15.09 -0.01 -24.61
N HIS A 537 -16.01 0.11 -23.67
CA HIS A 537 -16.13 -0.70 -22.47
C HIS A 537 -17.01 -1.92 -22.74
N THR A 538 -16.52 -3.11 -22.40
CA THR A 538 -17.30 -4.35 -22.51
C THR A 538 -17.17 -5.19 -21.25
N ALA A 539 -18.30 -5.75 -20.79
CA ALA A 539 -18.34 -6.57 -19.59
C ALA A 539 -18.24 -8.06 -19.94
N ALA A 540 -17.09 -8.68 -19.64
CA ALA A 540 -16.94 -10.13 -19.72
C ALA A 540 -17.52 -10.81 -18.48
N GLN A 541 -17.86 -12.10 -18.56
CA GLN A 541 -18.23 -12.88 -17.38
C GLN A 541 -17.02 -13.66 -16.83
N PRO A 542 -16.95 -13.97 -15.52
CA PRO A 542 -15.90 -14.83 -14.98
C PRO A 542 -15.84 -16.20 -15.68
N TRP A 543 -14.64 -16.77 -15.80
CA TRP A 543 -14.43 -18.10 -16.36
C TRP A 543 -15.07 -19.18 -15.49
N ASP A 544 -15.96 -19.96 -16.09
CA ASP A 544 -16.73 -21.03 -15.42
C ASP A 544 -16.25 -22.44 -15.80
N GLY A 545 -15.17 -22.54 -16.59
CA GLY A 545 -14.66 -23.82 -17.11
C GLY A 545 -15.40 -24.34 -18.35
N GLY A 546 -16.35 -23.58 -18.92
CA GLY A 546 -17.29 -24.10 -19.90
C GLY A 546 -17.65 -23.18 -21.07
N LYS A 547 -18.57 -23.70 -21.92
CA LYS A 547 -19.08 -23.04 -23.12
C LYS A 547 -19.86 -21.73 -22.86
N PRO A 548 -20.61 -21.56 -21.75
CA PRO A 548 -21.33 -20.31 -21.51
C PRO A 548 -20.38 -19.11 -21.43
N ALA A 549 -19.30 -19.19 -20.65
CA ALA A 549 -18.23 -18.18 -20.57
C ALA A 549 -17.66 -17.82 -21.95
N VAL A 550 -17.34 -18.82 -22.76
CA VAL A 550 -16.85 -18.62 -24.14
C VAL A 550 -17.86 -17.88 -25.02
N GLY A 551 -19.15 -18.22 -24.92
CA GLY A 551 -20.22 -17.57 -25.70
C GLY A 551 -20.34 -16.08 -25.39
N ILE A 552 -20.30 -15.70 -24.11
CA ILE A 552 -20.31 -14.29 -23.68
C ILE A 552 -19.03 -13.57 -24.10
N LEU A 553 -17.86 -14.22 -24.01
CA LEU A 553 -16.61 -13.62 -24.45
C LEU A 553 -16.66 -13.32 -25.96
N LYS A 554 -17.18 -14.25 -26.76
CA LYS A 554 -17.40 -14.04 -28.20
C LYS A 554 -18.39 -12.90 -28.46
N LEU A 555 -19.46 -12.81 -27.66
CA LEU A 555 -20.43 -11.72 -27.74
C LEU A 555 -19.77 -10.36 -27.47
N CYS A 556 -18.88 -10.25 -26.48
CA CYS A 556 -18.13 -9.02 -26.19
C CYS A 556 -17.38 -8.50 -27.43
N TYR A 557 -16.65 -9.36 -28.14
CA TYR A 557 -15.94 -8.95 -29.35
C TYR A 557 -16.91 -8.47 -30.44
N HIS A 558 -18.00 -9.21 -30.69
CA HIS A 558 -18.97 -8.82 -31.71
C HIS A 558 -19.67 -7.50 -31.40
N THR A 559 -20.07 -7.25 -30.15
CA THR A 559 -20.72 -6.00 -29.76
C THR A 559 -19.76 -4.82 -29.80
N VAL A 560 -18.50 -5.01 -29.41
CA VAL A 560 -17.46 -3.99 -29.54
C VAL A 560 -17.20 -3.64 -31.01
N PHE A 561 -17.02 -4.63 -31.89
CA PHE A 561 -16.81 -4.35 -33.32
C PHE A 561 -18.02 -3.66 -33.95
N ALA A 562 -19.25 -4.07 -33.61
CA ALA A 562 -20.45 -3.42 -34.11
C ALA A 562 -20.56 -1.96 -33.65
N LEU A 563 -20.28 -1.69 -32.37
CA LEU A 563 -20.27 -0.33 -31.84
C LEU A 563 -19.15 0.51 -32.47
N ALA A 564 -17.96 -0.06 -32.69
CA ALA A 564 -16.86 0.61 -33.36
C ALA A 564 -17.21 1.00 -34.82
N GLU A 565 -17.88 0.11 -35.57
CA GLU A 565 -18.39 0.40 -36.92
C GLU A 565 -19.40 1.57 -36.88
N GLN A 566 -20.33 1.57 -35.91
CA GLN A 566 -21.30 2.65 -35.74
C GLN A 566 -20.65 4.00 -35.41
N LEU A 567 -19.55 3.99 -34.66
CA LEU A 567 -18.78 5.19 -34.31
C LEU A 567 -17.84 5.66 -35.43
N GLY A 568 -17.76 4.93 -36.55
CA GLY A 568 -16.86 5.25 -37.66
C GLY A 568 -15.37 5.06 -37.34
N VAL A 569 -15.05 4.22 -36.36
CA VAL A 569 -13.67 3.87 -35.95
C VAL A 569 -12.98 3.11 -37.09
N LYS A 570 -11.74 3.50 -37.44
CA LYS A 570 -10.95 2.84 -38.49
C LYS A 570 -9.80 2.00 -37.95
N SER A 571 -9.29 2.33 -36.77
CA SER A 571 -8.28 1.55 -36.07
C SER A 571 -8.72 1.22 -34.64
N ILE A 572 -8.64 -0.06 -34.25
CA ILE A 572 -9.09 -0.52 -32.93
C ILE A 572 -8.08 -1.47 -32.29
N ALA A 573 -7.86 -1.31 -30.97
CA ALA A 573 -6.97 -2.16 -30.19
C ALA A 573 -7.72 -2.92 -29.09
N PHE A 574 -7.55 -4.24 -29.06
CA PHE A 574 -8.15 -5.15 -28.10
C PHE A 574 -7.10 -5.71 -27.13
N PRO A 575 -7.36 -5.73 -25.82
CA PRO A 575 -6.62 -6.56 -24.89
C PRO A 575 -7.07 -8.03 -25.00
N ALA A 576 -6.42 -8.93 -24.28
CA ALA A 576 -6.96 -10.27 -24.02
C ALA A 576 -8.12 -10.18 -23.01
N ILE A 577 -9.35 -9.99 -23.53
CA ILE A 577 -10.55 -9.84 -22.70
C ILE A 577 -10.73 -11.07 -21.80
N GLY A 578 -10.91 -10.84 -20.50
CA GLY A 578 -11.22 -11.88 -19.51
C GLY A 578 -10.04 -12.68 -18.93
N THR A 579 -8.81 -12.52 -19.40
CA THR A 579 -7.67 -13.37 -18.95
C THR A 579 -7.08 -13.00 -17.58
N GLY A 580 -7.31 -11.78 -17.10
CA GLY A 580 -6.87 -11.31 -15.79
C GLY A 580 -7.75 -11.83 -14.64
N ASN A 581 -8.39 -10.91 -13.90
CA ASN A 581 -9.24 -11.23 -12.74
C ASN A 581 -10.37 -12.23 -13.02
N TYR A 582 -10.75 -12.42 -14.29
CA TYR A 582 -11.80 -13.35 -14.70
C TYR A 582 -11.29 -14.73 -15.11
N GLY A 583 -9.97 -14.96 -15.10
CA GLY A 583 -9.39 -16.31 -15.12
C GLY A 583 -9.52 -17.08 -16.41
N PHE A 584 -9.84 -16.45 -17.55
CA PHE A 584 -9.82 -17.16 -18.83
C PHE A 584 -8.40 -17.63 -19.16
N PRO A 585 -8.21 -18.90 -19.56
CA PRO A 585 -6.94 -19.34 -20.14
C PRO A 585 -6.61 -18.52 -21.40
N ALA A 586 -5.38 -18.02 -21.49
CA ALA A 586 -4.95 -17.11 -22.58
C ALA A 586 -5.19 -17.70 -23.97
N TRP A 587 -4.95 -19.00 -24.16
CA TRP A 587 -5.17 -19.69 -25.44
C TRP A 587 -6.65 -19.77 -25.83
N ILE A 588 -7.58 -19.89 -24.87
CA ILE A 588 -9.03 -19.85 -25.13
C ILE A 588 -9.43 -18.44 -25.55
N ALA A 589 -9.00 -17.43 -24.78
CA ALA A 589 -9.32 -16.03 -25.06
C ALA A 589 -8.78 -15.59 -26.43
N ALA A 590 -7.58 -16.03 -26.80
CA ALA A 590 -6.97 -15.76 -28.09
C ALA A 590 -7.72 -16.41 -29.27
N GLU A 591 -8.10 -17.69 -29.16
CA GLU A 591 -8.92 -18.37 -30.18
C GLU A 591 -10.26 -17.64 -30.38
N VAL A 592 -10.93 -17.26 -29.28
CA VAL A 592 -12.19 -16.52 -29.34
C VAL A 592 -12.03 -15.15 -29.99
N ALA A 593 -10.96 -14.42 -29.66
CA ALA A 593 -10.65 -13.12 -30.26
C ALA A 593 -10.47 -13.22 -31.78
N ALA A 594 -9.64 -14.18 -32.22
CA ALA A 594 -9.39 -14.43 -33.64
C ALA A 594 -10.68 -14.84 -34.36
N ASP A 595 -11.45 -15.79 -33.82
CA ASP A 595 -12.73 -16.24 -34.38
C ASP A 595 -13.75 -15.11 -34.52
N ALA A 596 -13.87 -14.26 -33.50
CA ALA A 596 -14.82 -13.17 -33.51
C ALA A 596 -14.43 -12.05 -34.48
N ALA A 597 -13.13 -11.87 -34.73
CA ALA A 597 -12.61 -10.85 -35.64
C ALA A 597 -12.80 -11.22 -37.13
N VAL A 598 -12.69 -12.50 -37.52
CA VAL A 598 -12.73 -12.95 -38.93
C VAL A 598 -13.86 -12.33 -39.78
N PRO A 599 -15.13 -12.30 -39.33
CA PRO A 599 -16.22 -11.70 -40.13
C PRO A 599 -16.02 -10.20 -40.41
N TRP A 600 -15.41 -9.47 -39.48
CA TRP A 600 -15.16 -8.03 -39.60
C TRP A 600 -13.96 -7.73 -40.48
N LEU A 601 -12.90 -8.53 -40.33
CA LEU A 601 -11.69 -8.45 -41.15
C LEU A 601 -11.97 -8.76 -42.62
N THR A 602 -12.86 -9.72 -42.90
CA THR A 602 -13.25 -10.10 -44.27
C THR A 602 -14.07 -9.00 -44.95
N ARG A 603 -14.88 -8.24 -44.18
CA ARG A 603 -15.67 -7.12 -44.70
C ARG A 603 -14.83 -5.88 -45.03
N GLY A 604 -13.62 -5.75 -44.48
CA GLY A 604 -12.77 -4.58 -44.66
C GLY A 604 -13.29 -3.33 -43.93
N THR A 605 -14.05 -3.50 -42.83
CA THR A 605 -14.65 -2.37 -42.09
C THR A 605 -13.59 -1.48 -41.43
N PHE A 606 -12.48 -2.07 -40.99
CA PHE A 606 -11.39 -1.42 -40.27
C PHE A 606 -10.09 -1.43 -41.10
N ASP A 607 -9.27 -0.39 -40.96
CA ASP A 607 -7.94 -0.30 -41.54
C ASP A 607 -6.92 -1.07 -40.68
N LEU A 608 -7.12 -1.05 -39.35
CA LEU A 608 -6.25 -1.75 -38.39
C LEU A 608 -7.07 -2.38 -37.25
N VAL A 609 -6.84 -3.67 -37.01
CA VAL A 609 -7.23 -4.37 -35.78
C VAL A 609 -5.96 -4.84 -35.07
N ARG A 610 -5.75 -4.38 -33.84
CA ARG A 610 -4.58 -4.72 -33.04
C ARG A 610 -4.98 -5.56 -31.82
N LEU A 611 -4.33 -6.70 -31.62
CA LEU A 611 -4.41 -7.51 -30.40
C LEU A 611 -3.19 -7.19 -29.53
N VAL A 612 -3.43 -6.73 -28.31
CA VAL A 612 -2.40 -6.22 -27.40
C VAL A 612 -2.24 -7.19 -26.24
N ALA A 613 -1.08 -7.83 -26.19
CA ALA A 613 -0.69 -8.71 -25.10
C ALA A 613 0.21 -7.97 -24.11
N PHE A 614 -0.13 -8.05 -22.82
CA PHE A 614 0.69 -7.46 -21.76
C PHE A 614 1.92 -8.33 -21.43
N ASP A 615 1.85 -9.63 -21.68
CA ASP A 615 2.90 -10.61 -21.41
C ASP A 615 3.16 -11.53 -22.61
N ASP A 616 4.29 -12.24 -22.56
CA ASP A 616 4.75 -13.14 -23.64
C ASP A 616 3.81 -14.33 -23.86
N ALA A 617 3.21 -14.87 -22.79
CA ALA A 617 2.33 -16.03 -22.88
C ALA A 617 1.05 -15.71 -23.64
N THR A 618 0.45 -14.55 -23.36
CA THR A 618 -0.71 -14.01 -24.07
C THR A 618 -0.34 -13.65 -25.51
N GLY A 619 0.84 -13.07 -25.72
CA GLY A 619 1.36 -12.74 -27.04
C GLY A 619 1.47 -13.98 -27.92
N ALA A 620 2.13 -15.02 -27.43
CA ALA A 620 2.26 -16.30 -28.13
C ALA A 620 0.90 -16.94 -28.43
N ALA A 621 -0.05 -16.86 -27.49
CA ALA A 621 -1.42 -17.36 -27.70
C ALA A 621 -2.14 -16.60 -28.83
N PHE A 622 -2.03 -15.26 -28.87
CA PHE A 622 -2.61 -14.46 -29.96
C PHE A 622 -1.96 -14.75 -31.31
N VAL A 623 -0.63 -14.85 -31.38
CA VAL A 623 0.06 -15.21 -32.62
C VAL A 623 -0.42 -16.58 -33.11
N ALA A 624 -0.42 -17.60 -32.26
CA ALA A 624 -0.85 -18.94 -32.62
C ALA A 624 -2.32 -19.00 -33.05
N ALA A 625 -3.21 -18.17 -32.48
CA ALA A 625 -4.61 -18.09 -32.90
C ALA A 625 -4.76 -17.35 -34.24
N ALA A 626 -4.00 -16.28 -34.45
CA ALA A 626 -4.02 -15.50 -35.69
C ALA A 626 -3.47 -16.29 -36.89
N GLU A 627 -2.40 -17.07 -36.70
CA GLU A 627 -1.82 -17.90 -37.77
C GLU A 627 -2.74 -19.03 -38.25
N LYS A 628 -3.71 -19.45 -37.42
CA LYS A 628 -4.68 -20.51 -37.77
C LYS A 628 -5.87 -20.02 -38.58
N ARG A 629 -6.06 -18.70 -38.74
CA ARG A 629 -7.22 -18.09 -39.38
C ARG A 629 -6.81 -17.38 -40.65
#